data_AF-A0A7L4I6S4-F1
#
_entry.id   AF-A0A7L4I6S4-F1
#
_cell.length_a   1.000
_cell.length_b   1.000
_cell.length_c   1.000
_cell.angle_alpha   90.00
_cell.angle_beta   90.00
_cell.angle_gamma   90.00
#
_symmetry.space_group_name_H-M   'P 1'
#
loop_
_entity.id
_entity.type
_entity.pdbx_description
1 polymer ?
#
loop_
_entity_poly.entity_id
_entity_poly.type
_entity_poly.pdbx_seq_one_letter_code
_entity_poly.pdbx_strand_id
1 'polypeptide(L)'
;PAVSVGNVGQLATDLVISTLDMTKVGYFYTDCLVPMVGNNPYATGEENSVELSINAEVYSLPSKKLVVLQIRSPFIRNKYRPFCQTLLSWVKSSKCARVILLSSSHAYQRDDEQLLGTPLRYLLTPDLEKAVGGRMQELNWKEMEKVAAYPGINDTEKVLHIPGGGVTKLLFTESCSEGIQMAVLLKFCSEGDNIPDAFALVNYLNEWLQLIKSEVNTSSQWKIPSSWRLLFGSGLPPALF
;
A
#
# COMPACT_ATOMS: atom_id res chain seq x y z
N PRO A 1 -1.20 -0.69 4.13
CA PRO A 1 -1.55 -0.12 2.81
C PRO A 1 -2.73 0.84 2.94
N ALA A 2 -2.88 1.74 1.97
CA ALA A 2 -4.11 2.51 1.81
C ALA A 2 -5.16 1.66 1.08
N VAL A 3 -6.43 1.82 1.47
CA VAL A 3 -7.57 1.39 0.66
C VAL A 3 -7.79 2.48 -0.39
N SER A 4 -7.21 2.27 -1.58
CA SER A 4 -7.14 3.22 -2.69
C SER A 4 -7.52 2.53 -4.01
N VAL A 5 -7.72 3.31 -5.08
CA VAL A 5 -8.13 2.84 -6.42
C VAL A 5 -7.41 1.54 -6.85
N GLY A 6 -8.16 0.56 -7.36
CA GLY A 6 -7.60 -0.71 -7.83
C GLY A 6 -6.96 -1.58 -6.73
N ASN A 7 -7.10 -1.22 -5.46
CA ASN A 7 -6.57 -1.94 -4.29
C ASN A 7 -5.07 -2.29 -4.38
N VAL A 8 -4.30 -1.54 -5.20
CA VAL A 8 -2.90 -1.88 -5.54
C VAL A 8 -2.03 -1.99 -4.29
N GLY A 9 -2.21 -1.08 -3.32
CA GLY A 9 -1.49 -1.13 -2.05
C GLY A 9 -1.78 -2.40 -1.25
N GLN A 10 -3.05 -2.83 -1.20
CA GLN A 10 -3.48 -4.05 -0.50
C GLN A 10 -2.94 -5.30 -1.19
N LEU A 11 -3.02 -5.35 -2.53
CA LEU A 11 -2.49 -6.44 -3.34
C LEU A 11 -0.95 -6.53 -3.23
N ALA A 12 -0.24 -5.41 -3.25
CA ALA A 12 1.21 -5.40 -3.03
C ALA A 12 1.57 -5.88 -1.62
N THR A 13 0.77 -5.53 -0.62
CA THR A 13 0.93 -6.02 0.76
C THR A 13 0.70 -7.52 0.86
N ASP A 14 -0.24 -8.07 0.11
CA ASP A 14 -0.46 -9.52 0.01
C ASP A 14 0.78 -10.27 -0.48
N LEU A 15 1.43 -9.73 -1.51
CA LEU A 15 2.67 -10.30 -2.04
C LEU A 15 3.78 -10.29 -0.96
N VAL A 16 3.92 -9.21 -0.19
CA VAL A 16 4.90 -9.15 0.91
C VAL A 16 4.62 -10.22 1.97
N ILE A 17 3.40 -10.30 2.47
CA ILE A 17 3.01 -11.25 3.54
C ILE A 17 3.20 -12.69 3.07
N SER A 18 2.69 -13.01 1.89
CA SER A 18 2.74 -14.36 1.31
C SER A 18 4.19 -14.79 1.02
N THR A 19 4.99 -13.90 0.42
CA THR A 19 6.38 -14.22 0.02
C THR A 19 7.29 -14.42 1.22
N LEU A 20 7.12 -13.60 2.25
CA LEU A 20 7.95 -13.66 3.45
C LEU A 20 7.40 -14.62 4.51
N ASP A 21 6.31 -15.32 4.21
CA ASP A 21 5.61 -16.26 5.11
C ASP A 21 5.36 -15.65 6.50
N MET A 22 4.84 -14.41 6.51
CA MET A 22 4.72 -13.63 7.75
C MET A 22 3.63 -14.22 8.65
N THR A 23 3.91 -14.31 9.94
CA THR A 23 2.94 -14.80 10.94
C THR A 23 1.99 -13.69 11.36
N LYS A 24 0.68 -13.98 11.43
CA LYS A 24 -0.30 -13.07 12.05
C LYS A 24 -0.06 -13.01 13.56
N VAL A 25 0.18 -11.82 14.07
CA VAL A 25 0.46 -11.56 15.50
C VAL A 25 -0.68 -10.86 16.23
N GLY A 26 -1.71 -10.42 15.50
CA GLY A 26 -2.88 -9.83 16.11
C GLY A 26 -3.74 -9.05 15.13
N TYR A 27 -4.59 -8.21 15.69
CA TYR A 27 -5.60 -7.45 14.98
C TYR A 27 -5.46 -5.97 15.30
N PHE A 28 -5.68 -5.13 14.29
CA PHE A 28 -5.78 -3.68 14.52
C PHE A 28 -7.25 -3.33 14.72
N TYR A 29 -7.68 -3.30 15.98
CA TYR A 29 -9.08 -3.05 16.31
C TYR A 29 -9.47 -1.60 16.02
N THR A 30 -10.55 -1.43 15.25
CA THR A 30 -11.12 -0.12 14.92
C THR A 30 -12.59 -0.26 14.50
N ASP A 31 -13.40 0.74 14.84
CA ASP A 31 -14.78 0.90 14.37
C ASP A 31 -14.88 1.70 13.06
N CYS A 32 -13.74 1.99 12.43
CA CYS A 32 -13.64 2.84 11.25
C CYS A 32 -13.70 2.07 9.92
N LEU A 33 -13.69 0.74 9.98
CA LEU A 33 -13.67 -0.16 8.82
C LEU A 33 -14.94 -1.01 8.82
N VAL A 34 -15.47 -1.32 7.64
CA VAL A 34 -16.62 -2.22 7.52
C VAL A 34 -16.27 -3.59 8.11
N PRO A 35 -17.09 -4.16 9.01
CA PRO A 35 -16.84 -5.49 9.57
C PRO A 35 -16.83 -6.55 8.46
N MET A 36 -15.87 -7.46 8.51
CA MET A 36 -15.81 -8.61 7.62
C MET A 36 -15.20 -9.81 8.34
N VAL A 37 -15.57 -10.99 7.87
CA VAL A 37 -14.94 -12.26 8.23
C VAL A 37 -14.85 -13.12 6.98
N GLY A 38 -13.74 -13.83 6.81
CA GLY A 38 -13.53 -14.75 5.70
C GLY A 38 -12.46 -15.78 6.03
N ASN A 39 -12.20 -16.67 5.07
CA ASN A 39 -11.15 -17.66 5.17
C ASN A 39 -9.76 -17.00 5.12
N ASN A 40 -8.75 -17.70 5.63
CA ASN A 40 -7.35 -17.26 5.55
C ASN A 40 -6.92 -17.04 4.09
N PRO A 41 -6.61 -15.79 3.67
CA PRO A 41 -6.26 -15.48 2.29
C PRO A 41 -4.88 -16.01 1.86
N TYR A 42 -4.07 -16.43 2.82
CA TYR A 42 -2.72 -16.96 2.65
C TYR A 42 -2.64 -18.48 2.91
N ALA A 43 -3.77 -19.16 3.08
CA ALA A 43 -3.78 -20.60 3.37
C ALA A 43 -2.99 -21.40 2.34
N THR A 44 -2.11 -22.27 2.82
CA THR A 44 -1.25 -23.15 2.01
C THR A 44 -1.54 -24.63 2.25
N GLY A 45 -2.30 -24.96 3.29
CA GLY A 45 -2.72 -26.31 3.65
C GLY A 45 -3.93 -26.29 4.57
N GLU A 46 -4.37 -27.46 5.02
CA GLU A 46 -5.58 -27.58 5.86
C GLU A 46 -5.38 -26.93 7.23
N GLU A 47 -4.17 -27.01 7.80
CA GLU A 47 -3.87 -26.52 9.15
C GLU A 47 -4.10 -25.01 9.32
N ASN A 48 -3.73 -24.21 8.32
CA ASN A 48 -3.92 -22.75 8.35
C ASN A 48 -5.20 -22.28 7.64
N SER A 49 -5.99 -23.19 7.05
CA SER A 49 -7.23 -22.86 6.36
C SER A 49 -8.37 -22.47 7.31
N VAL A 50 -8.33 -22.96 8.55
CA VAL A 50 -9.33 -22.69 9.60
C VAL A 50 -9.18 -21.32 10.25
N GLU A 51 -8.05 -20.65 10.02
CA GLU A 51 -7.79 -19.33 10.58
C GLU A 51 -8.68 -18.29 9.91
N LEU A 52 -9.43 -17.54 10.71
CA LEU A 52 -10.29 -16.48 10.19
C LEU A 52 -9.47 -15.23 9.84
N SER A 53 -9.79 -14.65 8.69
CA SER A 53 -9.33 -13.31 8.30
C SER A 53 -10.42 -12.28 8.53
N ILE A 54 -10.01 -11.12 9.06
CA ILE A 54 -10.91 -9.99 9.35
C ILE A 54 -10.44 -8.70 8.65
N ASN A 55 -11.15 -7.60 8.90
CA ASN A 55 -10.94 -6.30 8.26
C ASN A 55 -9.52 -5.73 8.40
N ALA A 56 -8.85 -5.90 9.54
CA ALA A 56 -7.52 -5.35 9.79
C ALA A 56 -6.65 -6.26 10.65
N GLU A 57 -5.55 -6.74 10.06
CA GLU A 57 -4.69 -7.78 10.62
C GLU A 57 -3.24 -7.33 10.65
N VAL A 58 -2.53 -7.69 11.71
CA VAL A 58 -1.12 -7.33 11.91
C VAL A 58 -0.27 -8.59 11.77
N TYR A 59 0.69 -8.55 10.85
CA TYR A 59 1.65 -9.59 10.57
C TYR A 59 3.05 -9.13 10.99
N SER A 60 3.89 -10.04 11.49
CA SER A 60 5.25 -9.71 11.91
C SER A 60 6.27 -10.68 11.35
N LEU A 61 7.45 -10.14 11.04
CA LEU A 61 8.65 -10.89 10.71
C LEU A 61 9.84 -10.32 11.51
N PRO A 62 10.08 -10.84 12.73
CA PRO A 62 11.14 -10.33 13.61
C PRO A 62 12.54 -10.36 13.00
N SER A 63 12.84 -11.37 12.17
CA SER A 63 14.14 -11.53 11.50
C SER A 63 14.52 -10.35 10.59
N LYS A 64 13.53 -9.61 10.06
CA LYS A 64 13.71 -8.38 9.28
C LYS A 64 13.25 -7.11 10.01
N LYS A 65 12.86 -7.22 11.29
CA LYS A 65 12.24 -6.13 12.07
C LYS A 65 11.06 -5.48 11.33
N LEU A 66 10.27 -6.30 10.64
CA LEU A 66 9.17 -5.85 9.80
C LEU A 66 7.84 -6.17 10.46
N VAL A 67 6.94 -5.19 10.45
CA VAL A 67 5.53 -5.35 10.82
C VAL A 67 4.69 -4.84 9.65
N VAL A 68 3.67 -5.62 9.28
CA VAL A 68 2.76 -5.30 8.19
C VAL A 68 1.35 -5.27 8.73
N LEU A 69 0.68 -4.12 8.59
CA LEU A 69 -0.76 -4.01 8.75
C LEU A 69 -1.41 -4.27 7.39
N GLN A 70 -2.30 -5.25 7.31
CA GLN A 70 -3.14 -5.48 6.13
C GLN A 70 -4.58 -5.04 6.41
N ILE A 71 -5.18 -4.31 5.48
CA ILE A 71 -6.57 -3.84 5.55
C ILE A 71 -7.33 -4.49 4.41
N ARG A 72 -8.48 -5.07 4.70
CA ARG A 72 -9.28 -5.88 3.75
C ARG A 72 -10.65 -5.31 3.44
N SER A 73 -11.15 -4.39 4.25
CA SER A 73 -12.46 -3.79 4.06
C SER A 73 -12.38 -2.28 3.89
N PRO A 74 -13.38 -1.66 3.24
CA PRO A 74 -13.41 -0.22 3.07
C PRO A 74 -13.69 0.51 4.38
N PHE A 75 -13.36 1.81 4.38
CA PHE A 75 -13.68 2.70 5.47
C PHE A 75 -15.18 2.96 5.57
N ILE A 76 -15.67 3.03 6.81
CA ILE A 76 -17.00 3.58 7.11
C ILE A 76 -16.96 5.09 6.81
N ARG A 77 -18.06 5.60 6.24
CA ARG A 77 -18.17 7.02 5.85
C ARG A 77 -17.81 7.93 7.03
N ASN A 78 -17.02 8.96 6.76
CA ASN A 78 -16.56 9.97 7.73
C ASN A 78 -15.66 9.46 8.87
N LYS A 79 -15.16 8.21 8.80
CA LYS A 79 -14.27 7.64 9.83
C LYS A 79 -12.78 7.68 9.47
N TYR A 80 -12.41 8.33 8.37
CA TYR A 80 -11.02 8.44 7.90
C TYR A 80 -10.08 9.10 8.92
N ARG A 81 -10.48 10.25 9.49
CA ARG A 81 -9.65 10.99 10.46
C ARG A 81 -9.52 10.26 11.80
N PRO A 82 -10.60 9.74 12.42
CA PRO A 82 -10.48 8.89 13.60
C PRO A 82 -9.55 7.68 13.39
N PHE A 83 -9.62 7.05 12.22
CA PHE A 83 -8.72 5.97 11.88
C PHE A 83 -7.26 6.41 11.82
N CYS A 84 -6.96 7.52 11.11
CA CYS A 84 -5.59 8.04 11.00
C CYS A 84 -5.01 8.36 12.38
N GLN A 85 -5.78 9.05 13.23
CA GLN A 85 -5.37 9.35 14.62
C GLN A 85 -5.06 8.07 15.42
N THR A 86 -5.93 7.07 15.33
CA THR A 86 -5.74 5.77 16.02
C THR A 86 -4.49 5.07 15.51
N LEU A 87 -4.29 5.05 14.19
CA LEU A 87 -3.13 4.42 13.54
C LEU A 87 -1.82 5.11 13.92
N LEU A 88 -1.77 6.44 13.86
CA LEU A 88 -0.57 7.19 14.22
C LEU A 88 -0.24 7.08 15.71
N SER A 89 -1.26 7.05 16.58
CA SER A 89 -1.08 6.74 18.00
C SER A 89 -0.46 5.35 18.20
N TRP A 90 -0.95 4.34 17.48
CA TRP A 90 -0.40 2.98 17.54
C TRP A 90 1.03 2.88 17.00
N VAL A 91 1.34 3.58 15.90
CA VAL A 91 2.70 3.66 15.34
C VAL A 91 3.67 4.24 16.38
N LYS A 92 3.27 5.32 17.05
CA LYS A 92 4.05 5.96 18.12
C LYS A 92 4.26 5.03 19.32
N SER A 93 3.19 4.39 19.81
CA SER A 93 3.29 3.47 20.95
C SER A 93 4.14 2.24 20.63
N SER A 94 4.11 1.79 19.38
CA SER A 94 4.90 0.64 18.90
C SER A 94 6.37 0.98 18.62
N LYS A 95 6.76 2.27 18.71
CA LYS A 95 8.13 2.75 18.45
C LYS A 95 8.66 2.34 17.08
N CYS A 96 7.79 2.32 16.07
CA CYS A 96 8.20 2.04 14.70
C CYS A 96 9.19 3.11 14.23
N ALA A 97 10.37 2.68 13.75
CA ALA A 97 11.40 3.61 13.29
C ALA A 97 10.97 4.38 12.03
N ARG A 98 10.18 3.73 11.17
CA ARG A 98 9.65 4.28 9.92
C ARG A 98 8.35 3.58 9.55
N VAL A 99 7.45 4.31 8.91
CA VAL A 99 6.24 3.78 8.28
C VAL A 99 6.35 3.89 6.76
N ILE A 100 5.94 2.86 6.04
CA ILE A 100 5.85 2.88 4.57
C ILE A 100 4.43 2.56 4.17
N LEU A 101 3.77 3.53 3.53
CA LEU A 101 2.41 3.41 3.04
C LEU A 101 2.42 3.05 1.56
N LEU A 102 1.91 1.87 1.22
CA LEU A 102 1.65 1.47 -0.16
C LEU A 102 0.27 1.96 -0.58
N SER A 103 0.20 2.73 -1.67
CA SER A 103 -1.02 3.38 -2.17
C SER A 103 -1.10 3.33 -3.70
N SER A 104 -2.21 3.83 -4.23
CA SER A 104 -2.41 4.13 -5.66
C SER A 104 -3.13 5.46 -5.85
N SER A 105 -3.21 5.91 -7.10
CA SER A 105 -3.92 7.12 -7.53
C SER A 105 -4.51 6.93 -8.93
N HIS A 106 -5.58 7.64 -9.26
CA HIS A 106 -6.23 7.52 -10.57
C HIS A 106 -5.30 7.94 -11.71
N ALA A 107 -5.05 7.03 -12.66
CA ALA A 107 -4.19 7.30 -13.82
C ALA A 107 -4.79 8.32 -14.80
N TYR A 108 -6.12 8.37 -14.92
CA TYR A 108 -6.81 9.28 -15.83
C TYR A 108 -6.85 10.75 -15.35
N GLN A 109 -6.35 11.03 -14.14
CA GLN A 109 -6.22 12.38 -13.60
C GLN A 109 -4.75 12.85 -13.50
N ARG A 110 -3.85 12.18 -14.23
CA ARG A 110 -2.45 12.62 -14.35
C ARG A 110 -2.37 13.89 -15.18
N ASP A 111 -1.48 14.80 -14.78
CA ASP A 111 -1.05 15.91 -15.62
C ASP A 111 0.06 15.51 -16.61
N ASP A 112 0.45 16.44 -17.48
CA ASP A 112 1.44 16.20 -18.54
C ASP A 112 2.80 15.78 -17.98
N GLU A 113 3.25 16.36 -16.86
CA GLU A 113 4.50 16.01 -16.19
C GLU A 113 4.43 14.57 -15.66
N GLN A 114 3.30 14.24 -15.05
CA GLN A 114 3.04 12.92 -14.52
C GLN A 114 2.99 11.87 -15.61
N LEU A 115 2.49 12.18 -16.82
CA LEU A 115 2.42 11.27 -17.98
C LEU A 115 3.80 10.80 -18.47
N LEU A 116 4.86 11.56 -18.21
CA LEU A 116 6.22 11.25 -18.65
C LEU A 116 6.93 10.24 -17.73
N GLY A 117 7.37 9.12 -18.31
CA GLY A 117 8.17 8.11 -17.63
C GLY A 117 7.35 7.15 -16.76
N THR A 118 7.94 6.68 -15.66
CA THR A 118 7.32 5.70 -14.77
C THR A 118 6.02 6.22 -14.14
N PRO A 119 4.98 5.37 -13.95
CA PRO A 119 3.76 5.73 -13.22
C PRO A 119 3.91 5.60 -11.69
N LEU A 120 5.12 5.32 -11.19
CA LEU A 120 5.42 5.21 -9.76
C LEU A 120 5.88 6.56 -9.20
N ARG A 121 5.44 6.87 -7.98
CA ARG A 121 5.85 8.07 -7.23
C ARG A 121 6.11 7.74 -5.79
N TYR A 122 6.92 8.58 -5.15
CA TYR A 122 7.10 8.56 -3.71
C TYR A 122 6.79 9.91 -3.07
N LEU A 123 6.51 9.90 -1.77
CA LEU A 123 6.50 11.06 -0.89
C LEU A 123 7.30 10.73 0.37
N LEU A 124 8.05 11.68 0.91
CA LEU A 124 8.74 11.54 2.20
C LEU A 124 8.29 12.64 3.15
N THR A 125 8.05 12.28 4.40
CA THR A 125 7.96 13.28 5.48
C THR A 125 9.31 13.98 5.65
N PRO A 126 9.35 15.25 6.06
CA PRO A 126 10.59 16.03 6.13
C PRO A 126 11.73 15.35 6.93
N ASP A 127 11.40 14.67 8.03
CA ASP A 127 12.41 13.99 8.85
C ASP A 127 12.94 12.71 8.20
N LEU A 128 12.10 12.03 7.42
CA LEU A 128 12.55 10.88 6.66
C LEU A 128 13.40 11.32 5.45
N GLU A 129 13.02 12.40 4.78
CA GLU A 129 13.76 12.96 3.64
C GLU A 129 15.22 13.25 3.98
N LYS A 130 15.48 13.85 5.14
CA LYS A 130 16.86 14.07 5.65
C LYS A 130 17.67 12.78 5.75
N ALA A 131 17.02 11.66 6.07
CA ALA A 131 17.69 10.38 6.28
C ALA A 131 17.88 9.57 4.99
N VAL A 132 16.99 9.71 4.00
CA VAL A 132 16.97 8.83 2.81
C VAL A 132 16.91 9.55 1.46
N GLY A 133 16.91 10.89 1.43
CA GLY A 133 16.82 11.67 0.20
C GLY A 133 17.92 11.33 -0.82
N GLY A 134 19.17 11.18 -0.36
CA GLY A 134 20.28 10.74 -1.22
C GLY A 134 20.04 9.37 -1.85
N ARG A 135 19.43 8.43 -1.11
CA ARG A 135 19.08 7.11 -1.63
C ARG A 135 18.00 7.18 -2.71
N MET A 136 17.02 8.09 -2.58
CA MET A 136 16.00 8.28 -3.62
C MET A 136 16.60 8.84 -4.91
N GLN A 137 17.59 9.72 -4.80
CA GLN A 137 18.34 10.25 -5.94
C GLN A 137 19.17 9.17 -6.62
N GLU A 138 19.88 8.33 -5.86
CA GLU A 138 20.63 7.18 -6.39
C GLU A 138 19.74 6.20 -7.17
N LEU A 139 18.51 5.98 -6.68
CA LEU A 139 17.53 5.12 -7.33
C LEU A 139 16.85 5.79 -8.54
N ASN A 140 17.11 7.09 -8.78
CA ASN A 140 16.46 7.91 -9.81
C ASN A 140 14.92 7.85 -9.72
N TRP A 141 14.40 7.87 -8.49
CA TRP A 141 12.98 7.82 -8.23
C TRP A 141 12.33 9.20 -8.41
N LYS A 142 11.08 9.22 -8.88
CA LYS A 142 10.30 10.46 -9.03
C LYS A 142 9.45 10.74 -7.78
N GLU A 143 9.66 11.91 -7.18
CA GLU A 143 8.78 12.40 -6.12
C GLU A 143 7.42 12.80 -6.70
N MET A 144 6.35 12.63 -5.92
CA MET A 144 5.00 13.03 -6.30
C MET A 144 4.92 14.56 -6.46
N GLU A 145 4.52 14.97 -7.66
CA GLU A 145 4.41 16.36 -8.06
C GLU A 145 3.26 17.06 -7.30
N LYS A 146 3.45 18.33 -6.98
CA LYS A 146 2.36 19.20 -6.49
C LYS A 146 1.71 19.88 -7.68
N VAL A 147 0.40 19.76 -7.77
CA VAL A 147 -0.41 20.35 -8.85
C VAL A 147 -0.93 21.72 -8.44
N ALA A 148 -1.20 22.58 -9.42
CA ALA A 148 -1.88 23.85 -9.15
C ALA A 148 -3.25 23.60 -8.50
N ALA A 149 -3.57 24.33 -7.43
CA ALA A 149 -4.86 24.25 -6.76
C ALA A 149 -6.02 24.65 -7.69
N TYR A 150 -5.74 25.61 -8.59
CA TYR A 150 -6.69 26.12 -9.57
C TYR A 150 -6.01 26.24 -10.94
N PRO A 151 -5.87 25.13 -11.68
CA PRO A 151 -5.22 25.12 -12.99
C PRO A 151 -5.85 26.14 -13.93
N GLY A 152 -5.03 27.00 -14.54
CA GLY A 152 -5.48 28.04 -15.48
C GLY A 152 -6.03 29.31 -14.84
N ILE A 153 -6.14 29.39 -13.51
CA ILE A 153 -6.51 30.61 -12.78
C ILE A 153 -5.33 31.10 -11.92
N ASN A 154 -4.72 30.20 -11.16
CA ASN A 154 -3.56 30.54 -10.33
C ASN A 154 -2.64 29.31 -10.13
N ASP A 155 -1.50 29.33 -10.82
CA ASP A 155 -0.52 28.24 -10.77
C ASP A 155 0.52 28.40 -9.65
N THR A 156 0.44 29.49 -8.85
CA THR A 156 1.37 29.72 -7.74
C THR A 156 1.08 28.85 -6.53
N GLU A 157 -0.20 28.59 -6.24
CA GLU A 157 -0.61 27.74 -5.13
C GLU A 157 -0.56 26.27 -5.55
N LYS A 158 0.49 25.56 -5.11
CA LYS A 158 0.66 24.14 -5.41
C LYS A 158 0.24 23.26 -4.23
N VAL A 159 -0.64 22.30 -4.49
CA VAL A 159 -1.18 21.37 -3.50
C VAL A 159 -0.85 19.93 -3.85
N LEU A 160 -0.70 19.10 -2.81
CA LEU A 160 -0.62 17.66 -2.99
C LEU A 160 -2.01 17.12 -3.37
N HIS A 161 -2.11 16.46 -4.52
CA HIS A 161 -3.36 15.88 -5.02
C HIS A 161 -3.17 14.40 -5.33
N ILE A 162 -3.93 13.53 -4.67
CA ILE A 162 -3.83 12.06 -4.81
C ILE A 162 -5.26 11.51 -5.00
N PRO A 163 -5.84 11.68 -6.19
CA PRO A 163 -7.22 11.27 -6.45
C PRO A 163 -7.36 9.75 -6.37
N GLY A 164 -8.40 9.28 -5.69
CA GLY A 164 -8.58 7.85 -5.41
C GLY A 164 -7.57 7.27 -4.40
N GLY A 165 -6.73 8.10 -3.78
CA GLY A 165 -5.73 7.67 -2.79
C GLY A 165 -6.27 7.32 -1.40
N GLY A 166 -7.59 7.37 -1.19
CA GLY A 166 -8.20 7.09 0.11
C GLY A 166 -7.63 7.97 1.24
N VAL A 167 -7.12 7.34 2.30
CA VAL A 167 -6.52 8.04 3.46
C VAL A 167 -5.12 8.58 3.21
N THR A 168 -4.49 8.29 2.08
CA THR A 168 -3.06 8.55 1.84
C THR A 168 -2.65 9.99 2.07
N LYS A 169 -3.37 10.96 1.48
CA LYS A 169 -3.04 12.38 1.66
C LYS A 169 -3.17 12.79 3.13
N LEU A 170 -4.27 12.41 3.78
CA LEU A 170 -4.54 12.75 5.18
C LEU A 170 -3.47 12.17 6.11
N LEU A 171 -3.19 10.87 5.97
CA LEU A 171 -2.23 10.16 6.80
C LEU A 171 -0.81 10.71 6.61
N PHE A 172 -0.43 11.05 5.38
CA PHE A 172 0.86 11.69 5.09
C PHE A 172 0.96 13.08 5.72
N THR A 173 -0.07 13.93 5.54
CA THR A 173 -0.08 15.28 6.13
C THR A 173 -0.07 15.24 7.66
N GLU A 174 -0.86 14.38 8.30
CA GLU A 174 -0.84 14.22 9.77
C GLU A 174 0.53 13.69 10.24
N SER A 175 1.15 12.77 9.50
CA SER A 175 2.50 12.27 9.82
C SER A 175 3.56 13.36 9.74
N CYS A 176 3.49 14.26 8.74
CA CYS A 176 4.36 15.44 8.67
C CYS A 176 4.19 16.35 9.89
N SER A 177 2.95 16.62 10.31
CA SER A 177 2.66 17.48 11.47
C SER A 177 3.07 16.84 12.80
N GLU A 178 3.03 15.51 12.88
CA GLU A 178 3.34 14.75 14.09
C GLU A 178 4.80 14.30 14.20
N GLY A 179 5.65 14.62 13.22
CA GLY A 179 7.07 14.23 13.19
C GLY A 179 7.29 12.72 13.01
N ILE A 180 6.35 12.01 12.38
CA ILE A 180 6.46 10.58 12.13
C ILE A 180 7.22 10.38 10.83
N GLN A 181 8.29 9.56 10.86
CA GLN A 181 9.03 9.21 9.64
C GLN A 181 8.17 8.30 8.75
N MET A 182 7.59 8.86 7.70
CA MET A 182 6.73 8.13 6.77
C MET A 182 7.18 8.33 5.32
N ALA A 183 7.21 7.23 4.57
CA ALA A 183 7.23 7.25 3.12
C ALA A 183 5.87 6.80 2.57
N VAL A 184 5.41 7.42 1.50
CA VAL A 184 4.34 6.88 0.66
C VAL A 184 4.97 6.39 -0.62
N LEU A 185 4.70 5.16 -1.02
CA LEU A 185 4.98 4.65 -2.36
C LEU A 185 3.64 4.46 -3.05
N LEU A 186 3.47 5.05 -4.23
CA LEU A 186 2.22 4.96 -4.95
C LEU A 186 2.41 4.71 -6.43
N LYS A 187 1.40 4.07 -7.03
CA LYS A 187 1.32 3.87 -8.47
C LYS A 187 0.05 4.52 -9.03
N PHE A 188 0.17 5.22 -10.14
CA PHE A 188 -0.99 5.58 -10.96
C PHE A 188 -1.58 4.34 -11.65
N CYS A 189 -2.86 4.09 -11.45
CA CYS A 189 -3.57 2.95 -12.06
C CYS A 189 -5.03 3.30 -12.42
N SER A 190 -5.63 2.44 -13.23
CA SER A 190 -7.06 2.41 -13.49
C SER A 190 -7.68 1.23 -12.74
N GLU A 191 -8.99 1.25 -12.50
CA GLU A 191 -9.70 0.07 -11.98
C GLU A 191 -9.63 -1.09 -12.99
N GLY A 192 -9.64 -2.33 -12.48
CA GLY A 192 -9.64 -3.53 -13.31
C GLY A 192 -8.73 -4.63 -12.76
N ASP A 193 -8.01 -5.30 -13.65
CA ASP A 193 -6.96 -6.23 -13.24
C ASP A 193 -5.70 -5.46 -12.83
N ASN A 194 -5.54 -5.28 -11.52
CA ASN A 194 -4.42 -4.57 -10.93
C ASN A 194 -3.33 -5.51 -10.37
N ILE A 195 -3.33 -6.80 -10.75
CA ILE A 195 -2.24 -7.72 -10.43
C ILE A 195 -0.88 -7.16 -10.92
N PRO A 196 -0.72 -6.74 -12.20
CA PRO A 196 0.56 -6.20 -12.67
C PRO A 196 0.99 -4.93 -11.92
N ASP A 197 0.02 -4.11 -11.52
CA ASP A 197 0.26 -2.89 -10.76
C ASP A 197 0.77 -3.18 -9.35
N ALA A 198 0.24 -4.22 -8.71
CA ALA A 198 0.71 -4.69 -7.40
C ALA A 198 2.14 -5.20 -7.47
N PHE A 199 2.48 -5.97 -8.51
CA PHE A 199 3.85 -6.41 -8.78
C PHE A 199 4.80 -5.23 -9.01
N ALA A 200 4.39 -4.24 -9.81
CA ALA A 200 5.20 -3.04 -10.02
C ALA A 200 5.44 -2.27 -8.71
N LEU A 201 4.41 -2.10 -7.87
CA LEU A 201 4.52 -1.38 -6.60
C LEU A 201 5.37 -2.13 -5.58
N VAL A 202 5.26 -3.47 -5.48
CA VAL A 202 6.08 -4.25 -4.54
C VAL A 202 7.53 -4.37 -5.00
N ASN A 203 7.79 -4.42 -6.31
CA ASN A 203 9.15 -4.35 -6.85
C ASN A 203 9.79 -3.00 -6.55
N TYR A 204 9.03 -1.90 -6.70
CA TYR A 204 9.47 -0.57 -6.31
C TYR A 204 9.83 -0.51 -4.81
N LEU A 205 8.99 -1.07 -3.94
CA LEU A 205 9.33 -1.22 -2.51
C LEU A 205 10.63 -2.01 -2.30
N ASN A 206 10.83 -3.11 -3.04
CA ASN A 206 11.95 -4.01 -2.86
C ASN A 206 13.28 -3.47 -3.42
N GLU A 207 13.26 -2.62 -4.44
CA GLU A 207 14.44 -1.86 -4.90
C GLU A 207 15.05 -1.04 -3.76
N TRP A 208 14.21 -0.49 -2.89
CA TRP A 208 14.66 0.27 -1.73
C TRP A 208 14.99 -0.61 -0.53
N LEU A 209 14.07 -1.49 -0.12
CA LEU A 209 14.20 -2.24 1.13
C LEU A 209 14.94 -3.57 1.03
N GLN A 210 15.09 -4.11 -0.17
CA GLN A 210 15.72 -5.42 -0.42
C GLN A 210 15.15 -6.52 0.49
N LEU A 211 13.81 -6.55 0.62
CA LEU A 211 13.08 -7.54 1.41
C LEU A 211 13.38 -8.96 0.95
N ILE A 212 13.52 -9.17 -0.35
CA ILE A 212 13.96 -10.42 -0.97
C ILE A 212 15.21 -10.15 -1.80
N LYS A 213 16.13 -11.13 -1.84
CA LYS A 213 17.33 -11.04 -2.67
C LYS A 213 16.93 -11.20 -4.13
N SER A 214 17.38 -10.26 -4.97
CA SER A 214 17.17 -10.39 -6.40
C SER A 214 18.14 -11.43 -6.97
N GLU A 215 17.69 -12.67 -7.12
CA GLU A 215 18.43 -13.69 -7.88
C GLU A 215 18.20 -13.45 -9.38
N VAL A 216 19.30 -13.34 -10.13
CA VAL A 216 19.37 -12.78 -11.49
C VAL A 216 18.53 -13.55 -12.54
N ASN A 217 17.97 -14.72 -12.22
CA ASN A 217 17.35 -15.62 -13.21
C ASN A 217 15.98 -16.22 -12.86
N THR A 218 15.27 -15.77 -11.81
CA THR A 218 13.92 -16.29 -11.50
C THR A 218 12.84 -15.23 -11.68
N SER A 219 11.94 -15.46 -12.64
CA SER A 219 10.88 -14.56 -13.09
C SER A 219 9.72 -14.33 -12.10
N SER A 220 9.74 -14.94 -10.91
CA SER A 220 8.70 -14.73 -9.90
C SER A 220 9.23 -14.98 -8.49
N GLN A 221 9.98 -14.02 -7.93
CA GLN A 221 10.42 -14.10 -6.53
C GLN A 221 9.27 -13.86 -5.53
N TRP A 222 8.16 -13.25 -5.98
CA TRP A 222 6.98 -13.03 -5.16
C TRP A 222 6.02 -14.23 -5.23
N LYS A 223 5.58 -14.69 -4.07
CA LYS A 223 4.58 -15.74 -3.93
C LYS A 223 3.18 -15.13 -3.96
N ILE A 224 2.42 -15.46 -4.99
CA ILE A 224 1.01 -15.08 -5.10
C ILE A 224 0.21 -15.82 -3.99
N PRO A 225 -0.62 -15.13 -3.20
CA PRO A 225 -1.43 -15.77 -2.17
C PRO A 225 -2.53 -16.66 -2.78
N SER A 226 -2.95 -17.70 -2.06
CA SER A 226 -3.96 -18.65 -2.54
C SER A 226 -5.31 -18.01 -2.83
N SER A 227 -5.67 -16.94 -2.11
CA SER A 227 -6.90 -16.17 -2.34
C SER A 227 -7.02 -15.59 -3.76
N TRP A 228 -5.91 -15.34 -4.46
CA TRP A 228 -5.94 -14.79 -5.82
C TRP A 228 -6.35 -15.82 -6.87
N ARG A 229 -6.37 -17.12 -6.55
CA ARG A 229 -6.76 -18.20 -7.48
C ARG A 229 -8.16 -18.01 -8.07
N LEU A 230 -9.05 -17.38 -7.31
CA LEU A 230 -10.45 -17.13 -7.70
C LEU A 230 -10.78 -15.64 -7.72
N LEU A 231 -9.78 -14.77 -7.96
CA LEU A 231 -9.99 -13.32 -7.99
C LEU A 231 -11.05 -12.89 -9.02
N PHE A 232 -11.12 -13.62 -10.15
CA PHE A 232 -12.11 -13.43 -11.21
C PHE A 232 -13.26 -14.46 -11.17
N GLY A 233 -13.47 -15.10 -10.02
CA GLY A 233 -14.45 -16.16 -9.82
C GLY A 233 -13.94 -17.55 -10.24
N SER A 234 -14.77 -18.56 -9.99
CA SER A 234 -14.60 -19.86 -10.64
C SER A 234 -14.88 -19.70 -12.13
N GLY A 235 -14.14 -20.43 -12.98
CA GLY A 235 -14.33 -20.39 -14.44
C GLY A 235 -15.80 -20.47 -14.86
N LEU A 236 -16.11 -19.91 -16.03
CA LEU A 236 -17.48 -19.83 -16.52
C LEU A 236 -18.13 -21.23 -16.48
N PRO A 237 -19.35 -21.34 -15.91
CA PRO A 237 -20.08 -22.59 -15.93
C PRO A 237 -20.11 -23.18 -17.35
N PRO A 238 -19.73 -24.45 -17.55
CA PRO A 238 -19.77 -25.07 -18.89
C PRO A 238 -21.15 -24.98 -19.55
N ALA A 239 -22.22 -24.87 -18.76
CA ALA A 239 -23.59 -24.70 -19.22
C ALA A 239 -23.89 -23.34 -19.90
N LEU A 240 -22.96 -22.38 -19.86
CA LEU A 240 -23.08 -21.08 -20.56
C LEU A 240 -22.52 -21.10 -22.00
N PHE A 241 -21.96 -22.22 -22.45
CA PHE A 241 -21.40 -22.40 -23.80
C PHE A 241 -21.99 -23.61 -24.52
#